data_AF-A0A9P1FPN5-F1
#
_entry.id   AF-A0A9P1FPN5-F1
#
_cell.length_a   1.000
_cell.length_b   1.000
_cell.length_c   1.000
_cell.angle_alpha   90.00
_cell.angle_beta   90.00
_cell.angle_gamma   90.00
#
_symmetry.space_group_name_H-M   'P 1'
#
loop_
_entity.id
_entity.type
_entity.pdbx_description
1 polymer ?
#
loop_
_entity_poly.entity_id
_entity_poly.type
_entity_poly.pdbx_seq_one_letter_code
_entity_poly.pdbx_strand_id
1 'polypeptide(L)'
;MPLKILLDSMRAIRFANFSDVIVVVGGADSDRIYTDNDMVYIETPFENYDLTGLSMLWHYRQHPYVLANVYLYLLDTSTVGAGFPEKFRSLGNVEQQEYRAVNRPASNICAFGRGVLEKFKTNFDEQLSKDEGLQFEFGQSPKGVKQIEAFAQKVTELRPRVDHGEPVDIYQTGHPRRVYWYPDFDILKYIFIGGNGDVTGTISQLKCCPLLQALHRKKKHHKAKKAKKAKKH
;
A
#
# COMPACT_ATOMS: atom_id res chain seq x y z
N MET A 1 -3.09 10.56 -12.31
CA MET A 1 -1.65 10.61 -12.66
C MET A 1 -0.85 9.45 -12.05
N PRO A 2 -0.93 9.13 -10.73
CA PRO A 2 -0.15 8.03 -10.15
C PRO A 2 -0.52 6.65 -10.73
N LEU A 3 -1.81 6.35 -10.85
CA LEU A 3 -2.26 5.11 -11.49
C LEU A 3 -1.64 4.89 -12.87
N LYS A 4 -1.54 5.93 -13.71
CA LYS A 4 -0.92 5.83 -15.04
C LYS A 4 0.55 5.39 -14.92
N ILE A 5 1.30 5.93 -13.97
CA ILE A 5 2.70 5.57 -13.73
C ILE A 5 2.84 4.10 -13.30
N LEU A 6 1.95 3.62 -12.41
CA LEU A 6 1.91 2.22 -12.03
C LEU A 6 1.64 1.32 -13.25
N LEU A 7 0.58 1.61 -14.01
CA LEU A 7 0.19 0.82 -15.19
C LEU A 7 1.27 0.84 -16.27
N ASP A 8 1.91 1.99 -16.51
CA ASP A 8 3.02 2.11 -17.47
C ASP A 8 4.24 1.29 -17.02
N SER A 9 4.55 1.25 -15.72
CA SER A 9 5.61 0.39 -15.20
C SER A 9 5.30 -1.10 -15.40
N MET A 10 4.04 -1.51 -15.24
CA MET A 10 3.59 -2.89 -15.52
C MET A 10 3.68 -3.23 -17.02
N ARG A 11 3.32 -2.30 -17.91
CA ARG A 11 3.48 -2.48 -19.36
C ARG A 11 4.94 -2.57 -19.77
N ALA A 12 5.82 -1.75 -19.18
CA ALA A 12 7.24 -1.74 -19.48
C ALA A 12 7.92 -3.09 -19.19
N ILE A 13 7.45 -3.82 -18.18
CA ILE A 13 7.92 -5.18 -17.85
C ILE A 13 7.13 -6.29 -18.56
N ARG A 14 6.26 -5.94 -19.51
CA ARG A 14 5.39 -6.86 -20.28
C ARG A 14 4.51 -7.73 -19.37
N PHE A 15 3.97 -7.17 -18.30
CA PHE A 15 2.95 -7.84 -17.51
C PHE A 15 1.74 -8.16 -18.40
N ALA A 16 1.35 -9.43 -18.48
CA ALA A 16 0.31 -9.88 -19.41
C ALA A 16 -1.07 -10.04 -18.74
N ASN A 17 -1.11 -10.13 -17.42
CA ASN A 17 -2.29 -10.47 -16.63
C ASN A 17 -3.14 -9.24 -16.25
N PHE A 18 -3.35 -8.30 -17.20
CA PHE A 18 -4.16 -7.11 -16.92
C PHE A 18 -5.62 -7.45 -16.56
N SER A 19 -6.14 -8.58 -17.07
CA SER A 19 -7.46 -9.13 -16.69
C SER A 19 -7.61 -9.43 -15.20
N ASP A 20 -6.48 -9.61 -14.50
CA ASP A 20 -6.44 -9.92 -13.08
C ASP A 20 -6.25 -8.64 -12.22
N VAL A 21 -6.19 -7.46 -12.85
CA VAL A 21 -6.01 -6.17 -12.18
C VAL A 21 -7.36 -5.55 -11.88
N ILE A 22 -7.58 -5.27 -10.59
CA ILE A 22 -8.74 -4.55 -10.10
C ILE A 22 -8.30 -3.16 -9.64
N VAL A 23 -8.87 -2.13 -10.26
CA VAL A 23 -8.67 -0.73 -9.89
C VAL A 23 -9.88 -0.26 -9.11
N VAL A 24 -9.65 0.20 -7.88
CA VAL A 24 -10.71 0.80 -7.05
C VAL A 24 -10.53 2.30 -7.02
N VAL A 25 -11.56 3.05 -7.39
CA VAL A 25 -11.60 4.51 -7.41
C VAL A 25 -12.65 5.00 -6.42
N GLY A 26 -12.20 5.65 -5.34
CA GLY A 26 -13.08 6.30 -4.38
C GLY A 26 -13.48 7.71 -4.81
N GLY A 27 -14.57 8.23 -4.23
CA GLY A 27 -15.07 9.59 -4.49
C GLY A 27 -15.80 9.77 -5.83
N ALA A 28 -16.29 8.69 -6.44
CA ALA A 28 -17.13 8.75 -7.63
C ALA A 28 -18.59 9.15 -7.29
N ASP A 29 -19.40 9.47 -8.30
CA ASP A 29 -20.80 9.88 -8.06
C ASP A 29 -21.71 8.72 -7.63
N SER A 30 -21.35 7.48 -7.97
CA SER A 30 -22.16 6.28 -7.72
C SER A 30 -21.31 5.02 -7.73
N ASP A 31 -21.78 3.97 -7.07
CA ASP A 31 -21.18 2.63 -7.16
C ASP A 31 -21.34 2.06 -8.58
N ARG A 32 -20.23 1.69 -9.22
CA ARG A 32 -20.24 0.99 -10.51
C ARG A 32 -19.06 0.03 -10.65
N ILE A 33 -19.31 -1.10 -11.31
CA ILE A 33 -18.27 -2.05 -11.70
C ILE A 33 -18.32 -2.25 -13.23
N TYR A 34 -17.17 -2.15 -13.88
CA TYR A 34 -17.05 -2.29 -15.34
C TYR A 34 -15.66 -2.77 -15.73
N THR A 35 -15.49 -3.14 -16.99
CA THR A 35 -14.18 -3.47 -17.56
C THR A 35 -13.73 -2.38 -18.53
N ASP A 36 -12.45 -2.03 -18.48
CA ASP A 36 -11.83 -1.09 -19.43
C ASP A 36 -10.35 -1.46 -19.62
N ASN A 37 -9.86 -1.44 -20.86
CA ASN A 37 -8.48 -1.78 -21.23
C ASN A 37 -7.97 -3.08 -20.57
N ASP A 38 -8.77 -4.15 -20.66
CA ASP A 38 -8.54 -5.46 -20.04
C ASP A 38 -8.44 -5.46 -18.51
N MET A 39 -8.82 -4.39 -17.80
CA MET A 39 -8.82 -4.33 -16.34
C MET A 39 -10.24 -4.22 -15.81
N VAL A 40 -10.40 -4.51 -14.52
CA VAL A 40 -11.67 -4.37 -13.81
C VAL A 40 -11.63 -3.08 -13.01
N TYR A 41 -12.62 -2.23 -13.17
CA TYR A 41 -12.77 -1.00 -12.41
C TYR A 41 -13.95 -1.12 -11.46
N ILE A 42 -13.73 -0.74 -10.20
CA ILE A 42 -14.78 -0.52 -9.21
C ILE A 42 -14.71 0.94 -8.81
N GLU A 43 -15.77 1.68 -9.08
CA GLU A 43 -15.91 3.03 -8.59
C GLU A 43 -16.96 3.09 -7.51
N THR A 44 -16.75 3.99 -6.54
CA THR A 44 -17.61 4.14 -5.39
C THR A 44 -17.58 5.58 -4.86
N PRO A 45 -18.70 6.12 -4.34
CA PRO A 45 -18.67 7.38 -3.59
C PRO A 45 -17.92 7.26 -2.26
N PHE A 46 -17.67 6.03 -1.79
CA PHE A 46 -16.93 5.79 -0.56
C PHE A 46 -15.47 6.22 -0.69
N GLU A 47 -14.96 6.99 0.29
CA GLU A 47 -13.58 7.45 0.31
C GLU A 47 -12.96 7.22 1.69
N ASN A 48 -12.17 6.16 1.82
CA ASN A 48 -11.50 5.76 3.05
C ASN A 48 -9.98 5.68 2.88
N TYR A 49 -9.38 6.74 2.33
CA TYR A 49 -7.94 6.82 2.10
C TYR A 49 -7.42 5.54 1.40
N ASP A 50 -6.41 4.90 1.99
CA ASP A 50 -5.74 3.71 1.50
C ASP A 50 -6.52 2.41 1.79
N LEU A 51 -7.75 2.49 2.32
CA LEU A 51 -8.58 1.33 2.72
C LEU A 51 -9.84 1.16 1.87
N THR A 52 -10.17 2.13 1.00
CA THR A 52 -11.31 2.05 0.06
C THR A 52 -11.29 0.74 -0.73
N GLY A 53 -10.11 0.34 -1.22
CA GLY A 53 -9.95 -0.89 -1.99
C GLY A 53 -10.32 -2.15 -1.19
N LEU A 54 -9.96 -2.22 0.10
CA LEU A 54 -10.30 -3.36 0.95
C LEU A 54 -11.81 -3.44 1.22
N SER A 55 -12.47 -2.31 1.47
CA SER A 55 -13.92 -2.25 1.60
C SER A 55 -14.61 -2.76 0.34
N MET A 56 -14.23 -2.22 -0.83
CA MET A 56 -14.84 -2.60 -2.11
C MET A 56 -14.57 -4.05 -2.50
N LEU A 57 -13.39 -4.59 -2.20
CA LEU A 57 -13.09 -6.00 -2.39
C LEU A 57 -14.07 -6.90 -1.63
N TRP A 58 -14.49 -6.53 -0.42
CA TRP A 58 -15.50 -7.31 0.32
C TRP A 58 -16.89 -7.18 -0.28
N HIS A 59 -17.34 -5.96 -0.61
CA HIS A 59 -18.67 -5.73 -1.18
C HIS A 59 -18.86 -6.46 -2.52
N TYR A 60 -17.82 -6.49 -3.36
CA TYR A 60 -17.83 -7.16 -4.65
C TYR A 60 -17.20 -8.56 -4.65
N ARG A 61 -16.89 -9.16 -3.50
CA ARG A 61 -16.14 -10.43 -3.40
C ARG A 61 -16.74 -11.63 -4.17
N GLN A 62 -18.04 -11.58 -4.47
CA GLN A 62 -18.73 -12.64 -5.23
C GLN A 62 -18.91 -12.27 -6.72
N HIS A 63 -18.49 -11.07 -7.13
CA HIS A 63 -18.57 -10.64 -8.52
C HIS A 63 -17.57 -11.46 -9.36
N PRO A 64 -17.96 -12.00 -10.54
CA PRO A 64 -17.09 -12.86 -11.34
C PRO A 64 -15.73 -12.24 -11.70
N TYR A 65 -15.69 -10.92 -11.90
CA TYR A 65 -14.46 -10.17 -12.20
C TYR A 65 -13.58 -9.84 -10.98
N VAL A 66 -14.10 -10.01 -9.76
CA VAL A 66 -13.37 -9.71 -8.51
C VAL A 66 -12.95 -11.00 -7.81
N LEU A 67 -13.66 -12.08 -8.07
CA LEU A 67 -13.47 -13.38 -7.45
C LEU A 67 -12.07 -13.95 -7.73
N ALA A 68 -11.20 -13.92 -6.73
CA ALA A 68 -9.88 -14.56 -6.77
C ALA A 68 -9.63 -15.43 -5.53
N ASN A 69 -8.69 -16.37 -5.66
CA ASN A 69 -8.21 -17.20 -4.54
C ASN A 69 -7.23 -16.44 -3.63
N VAL A 70 -6.48 -15.52 -4.22
CA VAL A 70 -5.42 -14.74 -3.57
C VAL A 70 -5.49 -13.32 -4.13
N TYR A 71 -5.26 -12.34 -3.27
CA TYR A 71 -5.23 -10.92 -3.62
C TYR A 71 -3.85 -10.36 -3.29
N LEU A 72 -3.31 -9.53 -4.17
CA LEU A 72 -2.19 -8.62 -3.90
C LEU A 72 -2.76 -7.20 -3.79
N TYR A 73 -2.64 -6.60 -2.61
CA TYR A 73 -3.08 -5.24 -2.36
C TYR A 73 -1.88 -4.29 -2.41
N LEU A 74 -2.00 -3.23 -3.19
CA LEU A 74 -1.05 -2.13 -3.30
C LEU A 74 -1.77 -0.85 -3.71
N LEU A 75 -1.10 0.29 -3.53
CA LEU A 75 -1.65 1.61 -3.84
C LEU A 75 -1.06 2.14 -5.15
N ASP A 76 -1.80 3.02 -5.82
CA ASP A 76 -1.44 3.65 -7.10
C ASP A 76 -0.16 4.51 -7.05
N THR A 77 0.32 4.80 -5.85
CA THR A 77 1.58 5.49 -5.55
C THR A 77 2.79 4.53 -5.57
N SER A 78 2.76 3.52 -6.44
CA SER A 78 3.80 2.49 -6.57
C SER A 78 4.20 2.27 -8.04
N THR A 79 5.32 1.60 -8.26
CA THR A 79 5.71 1.00 -9.54
C THR A 79 6.17 -0.43 -9.31
N VAL A 80 6.30 -1.20 -10.39
CA VAL A 80 6.76 -2.59 -10.33
C VAL A 80 8.13 -2.75 -11.00
N GLY A 81 8.96 -3.64 -10.46
CA GLY A 81 10.26 -4.01 -11.00
C GLY A 81 10.18 -5.18 -11.97
N ALA A 82 11.32 -5.52 -12.58
CA ALA A 82 11.41 -6.54 -13.64
C ALA A 82 11.05 -7.96 -13.16
N GLY A 83 11.21 -8.27 -11.87
CA GLY A 83 10.86 -9.55 -11.26
C GLY A 83 9.39 -9.67 -10.87
N PHE A 84 8.60 -8.60 -10.93
CA PHE A 84 7.18 -8.60 -10.54
C PHE A 84 6.35 -9.72 -11.17
N PRO A 85 6.45 -10.08 -12.47
CA PRO A 85 5.59 -11.11 -13.05
C PRO A 85 5.83 -12.49 -12.44
N GLU A 86 7.08 -12.81 -12.11
CA GLU A 86 7.42 -14.05 -11.42
C GLU A 86 6.91 -14.03 -9.98
N LYS A 87 7.12 -12.93 -9.26
CA LYS A 87 6.64 -12.76 -7.87
C LYS A 87 5.11 -12.82 -7.80
N PHE A 88 4.41 -12.17 -8.72
CA PHE A 88 2.95 -12.22 -8.83
C PHE A 88 2.44 -13.65 -9.04
N ARG A 89 3.02 -14.41 -9.98
CA ARG A 89 2.66 -15.82 -10.18
C ARG A 89 2.91 -16.67 -8.93
N SER A 90 3.99 -16.41 -8.19
CA SER A 90 4.30 -17.14 -6.95
C SER A 90 3.26 -16.94 -5.84
N LEU A 91 2.42 -15.91 -5.93
CA LEU A 91 1.31 -15.70 -4.99
C LEU A 91 0.24 -16.78 -5.06
N GLY A 92 0.20 -17.59 -6.13
CA GLY A 92 -0.64 -18.79 -6.20
C GLY A 92 -0.39 -19.78 -5.05
N ASN A 93 0.74 -19.67 -4.35
CA ASN A 93 1.08 -20.46 -3.17
C ASN A 93 0.65 -19.83 -1.83
N VAL A 94 -0.11 -18.73 -1.83
CA VAL A 94 -0.70 -18.15 -0.61
C VAL A 94 -1.89 -18.99 -0.20
N GLU A 95 -1.90 -19.48 1.04
CA GLU A 95 -3.00 -20.29 1.55
C GLU A 95 -4.27 -19.45 1.74
N GLN A 96 -5.44 -20.10 1.69
CA GLN A 96 -6.74 -19.42 1.77
C GLN A 96 -6.87 -18.52 3.01
N GLN A 97 -6.29 -18.89 4.15
CA GLN A 97 -6.36 -18.18 5.43
C GLN A 97 -5.02 -17.52 5.82
N GLU A 98 -4.13 -17.31 4.86
CA GLU A 98 -2.81 -16.70 5.07
C GLU A 98 -2.80 -15.21 4.71
N TYR A 99 -2.07 -14.44 5.50
CA TYR A 99 -1.70 -13.05 5.24
C TYR A 99 -0.18 -12.91 5.19
N ARG A 100 0.33 -12.25 4.14
CA ARG A 100 1.75 -11.98 3.92
C ARG A 100 1.99 -10.48 3.82
N ALA A 101 2.85 -9.94 4.69
CA ALA A 101 3.25 -8.54 4.64
C ALA A 101 4.63 -8.34 5.27
N VAL A 102 5.24 -7.20 4.98
CA VAL A 102 6.44 -6.75 5.68
C VAL A 102 6.10 -6.28 7.09
N ASN A 103 7.09 -6.27 7.98
CA ASN A 103 6.96 -5.61 9.27
C ASN A 103 6.65 -4.12 9.12
N ARG A 104 5.77 -3.60 9.99
CA ARG A 104 5.24 -2.24 9.88
C ARG A 104 6.32 -1.16 9.94
N PRO A 105 6.11 -0.02 9.26
CA PRO A 105 4.96 0.30 8.41
C PRO A 105 5.01 -0.39 7.05
N ALA A 106 3.89 -1.01 6.64
CA ALA A 106 3.80 -1.78 5.40
C ALA A 106 3.29 -0.96 4.20
N SER A 107 2.77 0.25 4.43
CA SER A 107 2.07 1.05 3.41
C SER A 107 0.94 0.28 2.71
N ASN A 108 0.27 -0.57 3.50
CA ASN A 108 -0.77 -1.51 3.09
C ASN A 108 -0.37 -2.46 1.94
N ILE A 109 0.90 -2.58 1.57
CA ILE A 109 1.33 -3.55 0.56
C ILE A 109 1.38 -4.94 1.18
N CYS A 110 0.48 -5.82 0.74
CA CYS A 110 0.32 -7.16 1.30
C CYS A 110 -0.31 -8.13 0.30
N ALA A 111 -0.16 -9.43 0.55
CA ALA A 111 -0.90 -10.48 -0.14
C ALA A 111 -1.71 -11.30 0.86
N PHE A 112 -2.92 -11.71 0.49
CA PHE A 112 -3.77 -12.53 1.36
C PHE A 112 -4.69 -13.47 0.59
N GLY A 113 -4.97 -14.62 1.19
CA GLY A 113 -5.93 -15.57 0.65
C GLY A 113 -7.38 -15.09 0.81
N ARG A 114 -8.26 -15.63 -0.03
CA ARG A 114 -9.70 -15.33 -0.04
C ARG A 114 -10.39 -15.53 1.31
N GLY A 115 -9.96 -16.50 2.10
CA GLY A 115 -10.53 -16.76 3.42
C GLY A 115 -10.26 -15.62 4.42
N VAL A 116 -9.18 -14.85 4.24
CA VAL A 116 -8.93 -13.63 5.01
C VAL A 116 -9.92 -12.54 4.62
N LEU A 117 -10.15 -12.35 3.31
CA LEU A 117 -11.18 -11.46 2.77
C LEU A 117 -12.56 -11.77 3.35
N GLU A 118 -12.91 -13.05 3.38
CA GLU A 118 -14.23 -13.49 3.86
C GLU A 118 -14.45 -13.22 5.35
N LYS A 119 -13.38 -13.09 6.14
CA LYS A 119 -13.44 -12.86 7.58
C LYS A 119 -13.47 -11.39 7.97
N PHE A 120 -12.84 -10.50 7.20
CA PHE A 120 -12.82 -9.08 7.60
C PHE A 120 -14.17 -8.39 7.41
N LYS A 121 -15.04 -8.89 6.53
CA LYS A 121 -16.41 -8.37 6.33
C LYS A 121 -16.42 -6.86 6.05
N THR A 122 -17.26 -6.11 6.76
CA THR A 122 -17.39 -4.66 6.67
C THR A 122 -16.39 -3.90 7.54
N ASN A 123 -15.33 -4.54 8.05
CA ASN A 123 -14.35 -3.91 8.95
C ASN A 123 -13.72 -2.63 8.37
N PHE A 124 -13.57 -2.56 7.05
CA PHE A 124 -12.97 -1.41 6.36
C PHE A 124 -14.00 -0.40 5.81
N ASP A 125 -15.28 -0.55 6.15
CA ASP A 125 -16.33 0.41 5.81
C ASP A 125 -16.32 1.62 6.76
N GLU A 126 -15.67 1.50 7.91
CA GLU A 126 -15.47 2.63 8.82
C GLU A 126 -14.46 3.62 8.23
N GLN A 127 -14.92 4.82 7.94
CA GLN A 127 -14.11 5.87 7.33
C GLN A 127 -13.10 6.44 8.33
N LEU A 128 -11.82 6.29 8.03
CA LEU A 128 -10.72 6.85 8.81
C LEU A 128 -10.31 8.21 8.25
N SER A 129 -10.08 9.17 9.14
CA SER A 129 -9.33 10.38 8.80
C SER A 129 -7.88 10.06 8.43
N LYS A 130 -7.15 11.02 7.88
CA LYS A 130 -5.73 10.82 7.53
C LYS A 130 -4.88 10.40 8.73
N ASP A 131 -5.07 11.06 9.86
CA ASP A 131 -4.29 10.80 11.07
C ASP A 131 -4.63 9.42 11.65
N GLU A 132 -5.89 8.99 11.54
CA GLU A 132 -6.31 7.63 11.88
C GLU A 132 -5.74 6.60 10.90
N GLY A 133 -5.77 6.87 9.60
CA GLY A 133 -5.13 6.02 8.58
C GLY A 133 -3.63 5.84 8.85
N LEU A 134 -2.94 6.92 9.25
CA LEU A 134 -1.54 6.84 9.66
C LEU A 134 -1.38 5.97 10.93
N GLN A 135 -2.22 6.16 11.95
CA GLN A 135 -2.22 5.29 13.14
C GLN A 135 -2.43 3.81 12.76
N PHE A 136 -3.32 3.54 11.80
CA PHE A 136 -3.57 2.21 11.26
C PHE A 136 -2.32 1.63 10.57
N GLU A 137 -1.57 2.39 9.77
CA GLU A 137 -0.31 1.93 9.18
C GLU A 137 0.74 1.50 10.23
N PHE A 138 0.67 2.08 11.44
CA PHE A 138 1.54 1.76 12.57
C PHE A 138 0.96 0.67 13.49
N GLY A 139 -0.15 0.03 13.10
CA GLY A 139 -0.71 -1.12 13.80
C GLY A 139 -1.63 -0.79 14.95
N GLN A 140 -2.10 0.46 15.03
CA GLN A 140 -3.18 0.83 15.92
C GLN A 140 -4.53 0.49 15.27
N SER A 141 -5.59 0.39 16.06
CA SER A 141 -6.94 0.08 15.57
C SER A 141 -7.87 1.26 15.82
N PRO A 142 -7.69 2.40 15.10
CA PRO A 142 -8.55 3.56 15.26
C PRO A 142 -10.01 3.17 15.03
N LYS A 143 -10.91 3.67 15.88
CA LYS A 143 -12.34 3.34 15.86
C LYS A 143 -12.66 1.84 15.91
N GLY A 144 -11.72 1.01 16.39
CA GLY A 144 -11.87 -0.44 16.43
C GLY A 144 -11.65 -1.15 15.10
N VAL A 145 -11.26 -0.44 14.04
CA VAL A 145 -10.90 -1.04 12.73
C VAL A 145 -9.70 -1.95 12.93
N LYS A 146 -9.92 -3.27 12.78
CA LYS A 146 -8.88 -4.27 12.98
C LYS A 146 -7.94 -4.33 11.79
N GLN A 147 -6.69 -4.67 12.08
CA GLN A 147 -5.66 -4.90 11.09
C GLN A 147 -5.94 -6.19 10.29
N ILE A 148 -5.46 -6.28 9.04
CA ILE A 148 -5.72 -7.43 8.16
C ILE A 148 -5.23 -8.74 8.80
N GLU A 149 -4.07 -8.72 9.46
CA GLU A 149 -3.52 -9.92 10.11
C GLU A 149 -4.42 -10.49 11.21
N ALA A 150 -5.32 -9.69 11.80
CA ALA A 150 -6.24 -10.14 12.82
C ALA A 150 -7.32 -11.11 12.28
N PHE A 151 -7.46 -11.20 10.95
CA PHE A 151 -8.41 -12.08 10.28
C PHE A 151 -7.75 -13.35 9.71
N ALA A 152 -6.41 -13.42 9.71
CA ALA A 152 -5.68 -14.57 9.19
C ALA A 152 -5.50 -15.68 10.25
N GLN A 153 -5.38 -16.93 9.81
CA GLN A 153 -4.92 -18.04 10.66
C GLN A 153 -3.40 -18.18 10.64
N LYS A 154 -2.78 -17.79 9.52
CA LYS A 154 -1.34 -17.81 9.32
C LYS A 154 -0.88 -16.42 8.90
N VAL A 155 0.12 -15.90 9.60
CA VAL A 155 0.79 -14.64 9.25
C VAL A 155 2.22 -14.99 8.86
N THR A 156 2.60 -14.62 7.63
CA THR A 156 3.97 -14.80 7.14
C THR A 156 4.61 -13.44 6.97
N GLU A 157 5.64 -13.20 7.77
CA GLU A 157 6.45 -11.98 7.68
C GLU A 157 7.36 -12.06 6.44
N LEU A 158 7.29 -11.04 5.60
CA LEU A 158 8.13 -10.87 4.43
C LEU A 158 9.41 -10.09 4.76
N ARG A 159 10.39 -10.11 3.86
CA ARG A 159 11.63 -9.36 4.03
C ARG A 159 11.30 -7.87 4.22
N PRO A 160 11.96 -7.17 5.15
CA PRO A 160 11.72 -5.75 5.36
C PRO A 160 11.90 -4.94 4.07
N ARG A 161 11.07 -3.91 3.91
CA ARG A 161 11.27 -2.93 2.82
C ARG A 161 12.60 -2.21 2.99
N VAL A 162 13.22 -1.82 1.88
CA VAL A 162 14.56 -1.21 1.83
C VAL A 162 14.46 0.20 1.25
N ASP A 163 15.10 1.20 1.86
CA ASP A 163 15.28 2.52 1.23
C ASP A 163 16.05 2.33 -0.10
N HIS A 164 15.50 2.82 -1.21
CA HIS A 164 15.99 2.50 -2.55
C HIS A 164 16.41 3.75 -3.33
N GLY A 165 17.71 4.01 -3.42
CA GLY A 165 18.24 5.14 -4.20
C GLY A 165 17.90 6.52 -3.61
N GLU A 166 18.08 7.54 -4.44
CA GLU A 166 17.80 8.93 -4.07
C GLU A 166 16.31 9.25 -4.20
N PRO A 167 15.78 10.22 -3.41
CA PRO A 167 14.41 10.69 -3.57
C PRO A 167 14.11 11.19 -5.00
N VAL A 168 12.93 10.85 -5.54
CA VAL A 168 12.54 11.15 -6.93
C VAL A 168 11.22 11.92 -6.98
N ASP A 169 11.15 12.98 -7.79
CA ASP A 169 9.89 13.66 -8.10
C ASP A 169 9.16 12.99 -9.27
N ILE A 170 8.70 11.76 -9.02
CA ILE A 170 8.08 10.91 -10.05
C ILE A 170 6.77 11.49 -10.62
N TYR A 171 6.15 12.42 -9.89
CA TYR A 171 4.89 13.07 -10.26
C TYR A 171 5.10 14.48 -10.83
N GLN A 172 6.34 14.95 -10.98
CA GLN A 172 6.67 16.27 -11.52
C GLN A 172 5.97 17.42 -10.76
N THR A 173 5.84 17.31 -9.43
CA THR A 173 5.17 18.34 -8.62
C THR A 173 6.16 19.31 -7.97
N GLY A 174 7.45 19.22 -8.26
CA GLY A 174 8.53 19.97 -7.60
C GLY A 174 8.96 19.40 -6.24
N HIS A 175 8.43 18.24 -5.83
CA HIS A 175 8.67 17.67 -4.50
C HIS A 175 9.14 16.21 -4.59
N PRO A 176 10.35 15.87 -4.14
CA PRO A 176 10.83 14.49 -4.28
C PRO A 176 10.23 13.55 -3.23
N ARG A 177 9.96 12.30 -3.62
CA ARG A 177 9.41 11.23 -2.77
C ARG A 177 10.52 10.27 -2.39
N ARG A 178 10.49 9.78 -1.15
CA ARG A 178 11.35 8.65 -0.77
C ARG A 178 10.85 7.39 -1.46
N VAL A 179 11.80 6.57 -1.91
CA VAL A 179 11.50 5.31 -2.59
C VAL A 179 11.81 4.15 -1.66
N TYR A 180 10.84 3.26 -1.47
CA TYR A 180 10.97 2.04 -0.68
C TYR A 180 10.75 0.82 -1.58
N TRP A 181 11.70 -0.09 -1.64
CA TRP A 181 11.59 -1.35 -2.37
C TRP A 181 11.08 -2.47 -1.47
N TYR A 182 10.12 -3.25 -1.98
CA TYR A 182 9.49 -4.41 -1.35
C TYR A 182 9.97 -5.67 -2.07
N PRO A 183 11.06 -6.33 -1.60
CA PRO A 183 11.78 -7.33 -2.39
C PRO A 183 10.99 -8.59 -2.72
N ASP A 184 9.99 -8.94 -1.90
CA ASP A 184 9.18 -10.16 -2.08
C ASP A 184 8.09 -10.01 -3.14
N PHE A 185 7.70 -8.77 -3.45
CA PHE A 185 6.76 -8.48 -4.53
C PHE A 185 7.44 -7.80 -5.73
N ASP A 186 8.67 -7.31 -5.55
CA ASP A 186 9.36 -6.43 -6.49
C ASP A 186 8.55 -5.17 -6.82
N ILE A 187 8.07 -4.50 -5.76
CA ILE A 187 7.30 -3.25 -5.82
C ILE A 187 8.15 -2.11 -5.25
N LEU A 188 8.12 -0.96 -5.91
CA LEU A 188 8.68 0.29 -5.42
C LEU A 188 7.53 1.20 -4.97
N LYS A 189 7.57 1.67 -3.73
CA LYS A 189 6.59 2.58 -3.14
C LYS A 189 7.19 3.97 -3.01
N TYR A 190 6.47 4.98 -3.49
CA TYR A 190 6.88 6.38 -3.41
C TYR A 190 6.10 7.05 -2.28
N ILE A 191 6.81 7.62 -1.30
CA ILE A 191 6.19 8.23 -0.12
C ILE A 191 6.71 9.65 0.03
N PHE A 192 5.80 10.63 0.02
CA PHE A 192 6.12 11.97 0.43
C PHE A 192 6.10 12.10 1.95
N ILE A 193 7.29 12.16 2.55
CA ILE A 193 7.44 12.17 4.00
C ILE A 193 7.10 13.55 4.56
N GLY A 194 6.11 13.59 5.45
CA GLY A 194 5.83 14.77 6.29
C GLY A 194 4.88 15.81 5.69
N GLY A 195 4.21 15.51 4.58
CA GLY A 195 3.24 16.41 3.98
C GLY A 195 2.03 15.73 3.35
N ASN A 196 1.04 16.54 2.98
CA ASN A 196 -0.11 16.17 2.16
C ASN A 196 0.07 16.72 0.74
N GLY A 197 -0.88 16.42 -0.15
CA GLY A 197 -0.82 16.88 -1.54
C GLY A 197 0.16 16.07 -2.38
N ASP A 198 0.32 14.79 -2.04
CA ASP A 198 1.32 13.91 -2.66
C ASP A 198 1.14 13.78 -4.18
N VAL A 199 -0.03 14.13 -4.72
CA VAL A 199 -0.32 14.05 -6.16
C VAL A 199 -0.63 15.41 -6.76
N THR A 200 -1.16 16.36 -5.98
CA THR A 200 -1.66 17.65 -6.48
C THR A 200 -0.60 18.75 -6.49
N GLY A 201 0.52 18.56 -5.81
CA GLY A 201 1.56 19.59 -5.65
C GLY A 201 1.22 20.69 -4.64
N THR A 202 -0.03 20.78 -4.18
CA THR A 202 -0.42 21.67 -3.07
C THR A 202 0.01 21.07 -1.74
N ILE A 203 1.26 21.32 -1.35
CA ILE A 203 1.83 20.75 -0.14
C ILE A 203 1.36 21.51 1.11
N SER A 204 0.63 20.81 1.97
CA SER A 204 0.47 21.21 3.37
C SER A 204 1.32 20.33 4.27
N GLN A 205 2.16 20.91 5.13
CA GLN A 205 2.92 20.13 6.11
C GLN A 205 1.99 19.51 7.16
N LEU A 206 2.26 18.24 7.52
CA LEU A 206 1.57 17.60 8.63
C LEU A 206 2.08 18.19 9.95
N LYS A 207 1.22 18.93 10.67
CA LYS A 207 1.61 19.70 11.86
C LYS A 207 2.14 18.86 13.02
N CYS A 208 1.96 17.54 13.05
CA CYS A 208 2.56 16.68 14.08
C CYS A 208 2.56 15.21 13.66
N CYS A 209 3.35 14.83 12.66
CA CYS A 209 3.42 13.43 12.25
C CYS A 209 4.26 12.60 13.25
N PRO A 210 3.72 11.54 13.90
CA PRO A 210 4.50 10.64 14.75
C PRO A 210 5.69 10.01 14.01
N LEU A 211 5.57 9.82 12.69
CA LEU A 211 6.66 9.35 11.83
C LEU A 211 7.81 10.38 11.74
N LEU A 212 7.51 11.68 11.69
CA LEU A 212 8.52 12.75 11.81
C LEU A 212 9.19 12.71 13.20
N GLN A 213 8.41 12.53 14.27
CA GLN A 213 8.96 12.43 15.62
C GLN A 213 9.85 11.19 15.80
N ALA A 214 9.43 10.03 15.29
CA ALA A 214 10.20 8.78 15.33
C ALA A 214 11.47 8.83 14.47
N LEU A 215 11.41 9.40 13.27
CA LEU A 215 12.57 9.64 12.41
C LEU A 215 13.55 10.63 13.05
N HIS A 216 13.05 11.70 13.68
CA HIS A 216 13.89 12.64 14.43
C HIS A 216 14.57 11.98 15.63
N ARG A 217 13.89 11.09 16.37
CA ARG A 217 14.49 10.31 17.47
C ARG A 217 15.59 9.37 16.96
N LYS A 218 15.35 8.61 15.88
CA LYS A 218 16.37 7.70 15.30
C LYS A 218 17.62 8.46 14.81
N LYS A 219 17.45 9.60 14.13
CA LYS A 219 18.59 10.46 13.70
C LYS A 219 19.39 11.00 14.89
N LYS A 220 18.73 11.43 15.98
CA LYS A 220 19.41 11.89 17.21
C LYS A 220 20.24 10.77 17.85
N HIS A 221 19.69 9.56 17.98
CA HIS A 221 20.43 8.42 18.53
C HIS A 221 21.64 8.01 17.67
N HIS A 222 21.51 8.04 16.34
CA HIS A 222 22.61 7.67 15.45
C HIS A 222 23.75 8.71 15.48
N LYS A 223 23.43 10.01 15.53
CA LYS A 223 24.43 11.08 15.72
C LYS A 223 25.11 10.97 17.08
N ALA A 224 24.37 10.69 18.16
CA ALA A 224 24.93 10.51 19.50
C ALA A 224 25.90 9.30 19.57
N LYS A 225 25.57 8.18 18.90
CA LYS A 225 26.48 7.02 18.82
C LYS A 225 27.76 7.33 18.02
N LYS A 226 27.68 8.06 16.91
CA LYS A 226 28.87 8.50 16.15
C LYS A 226 29.75 9.46 16.98
N ALA A 227 29.15 10.42 17.67
CA ALA A 227 29.89 11.37 18.52
C ALA A 227 30.60 10.68 19.71
N LYS A 228 29.99 9.64 20.31
CA LYS A 228 30.64 8.84 21.37
C LYS A 228 31.80 7.97 20.86
N LYS A 229 31.75 7.49 19.60
CA LYS A 229 32.88 6.77 18.98
C LYS A 229 34.04 7.70 18.63
N ALA A 230 33.75 8.93 18.19
CA ALA A 230 34.79 9.91 17.83
C ALA A 230 35.58 10.47 19.03
N LYS A 231 35.05 10.40 20.25
CA LYS A 231 35.75 10.82 21.49
C LYS A 231 36.61 9.73 22.15
N LYS A 232 36.69 8.54 21.54
CA LYS A 232 37.47 7.40 22.06
C LYS A 232 38.73 7.11 21.24
N HIS A 233 39.03 7.95 20.25
CA HIS A 233 40.26 7.98 19.48
C HIS A 233 40.87 9.37 19.63
#